data_AF-A0A8T7GYJ7-F1
#
_entry.id   AF-A0A8T7GYJ7-F1
#
_cell.length_a   1.000
_cell.length_b   1.000
_cell.length_c   1.000
_cell.angle_alpha   90.00
_cell.angle_beta   90.00
_cell.angle_gamma   90.00
#
_symmetry.space_group_name_H-M   'P 1'
#
loop_
_entity.id
_entity.type
_entity.pdbx_description
1 polymer ?
#
loop_
_entity_poly.entity_id
_entity_poly.type
_entity_poly.pdbx_seq_one_letter_code
_entity_poly.pdbx_strand_id
1 'polypeptide(L)'
;MKRSDLLETIEPTTPSELVHAGTWEVRGPRSKVAEAILLLLYSRPMRSREIAEKLGKSSRYVASYLSYWRTRGVVDYRGGYWFLTRRGEEIVRTILDAKRLREEEQLSHTRTTEPVSGTINDKSRQAHAKASGAVQSFIVEQTSAPEGKQWEQDPIGKALRCLDTLLGDRDLEEEEYAVLRHMVKHYAEWGSTYLYVDQIAEDLHYEMRELLQILRRLQTKKLIYMYTDKRLGIRVGLGRGLKQAIDKCLGKR
;
A
#
# COMPACT_ATOMS: atom_id res chain seq x y z
N MET A 1 47.29 61.86 -19.56
CA MET A 1 45.95 61.90 -18.92
C MET A 1 45.55 60.47 -18.57
N LYS A 2 45.42 60.20 -17.25
CA LYS A 2 44.56 59.22 -16.53
C LYS A 2 44.62 57.72 -16.95
N ARG A 3 45.27 56.89 -16.11
CA ARG A 3 44.71 56.00 -15.04
C ARG A 3 44.14 54.70 -15.63
N SER A 4 44.78 53.54 -15.44
CA SER A 4 44.89 52.73 -14.21
C SER A 4 43.56 52.07 -13.83
N ASP A 5 43.62 50.73 -13.76
CA ASP A 5 42.88 49.84 -12.87
C ASP A 5 41.35 49.91 -12.90
N LEU A 6 40.74 48.93 -13.57
CA LEU A 6 39.42 48.43 -13.18
C LEU A 6 39.59 47.04 -12.58
N LEU A 7 39.81 47.07 -11.26
CA LEU A 7 39.51 45.99 -10.34
C LEU A 7 38.08 45.51 -10.58
N GLU A 8 37.95 44.25 -10.98
CA GLU A 8 36.69 43.54 -10.91
C GLU A 8 36.47 43.18 -9.44
N THR A 9 35.61 43.96 -8.79
CA THR A 9 35.23 43.82 -7.39
C THR A 9 34.51 42.48 -7.21
N ILE A 10 35.24 41.48 -6.72
CA ILE A 10 34.67 40.28 -6.11
C ILE A 10 34.20 40.71 -4.72
N GLU A 11 32.91 40.98 -4.58
CA GLU A 11 32.25 40.95 -3.27
C GLU A 11 31.44 39.65 -3.11
N PRO A 12 31.42 39.10 -1.89
CA PRO A 12 31.08 37.72 -1.62
C PRO A 12 29.58 37.49 -1.67
N THR A 13 29.15 36.52 -2.47
CA THR A 13 27.81 35.94 -2.33
C THR A 13 27.73 35.22 -1.00
N THR A 14 26.99 35.84 -0.10
CA THR A 14 26.66 35.41 1.25
C THR A 14 26.16 33.96 1.30
N PRO A 15 26.57 33.18 2.33
CA PRO A 15 26.02 31.86 2.58
C PRO A 15 24.65 32.03 3.25
N SER A 16 23.60 32.14 2.43
CA SER A 16 22.21 32.04 2.88
C SER A 16 21.52 30.86 2.18
N GLU A 17 22.21 29.73 2.17
CA GLU A 17 21.57 28.42 2.16
C GLU A 17 21.52 27.91 3.61
N LEU A 18 20.42 27.21 3.91
CA LEU A 18 20.12 26.52 5.17
C LEU A 18 19.49 27.41 6.24
N VAL A 19 18.16 27.32 6.31
CA VAL A 19 17.34 26.98 7.50
C VAL A 19 15.97 27.60 7.26
N HIS A 20 15.12 26.92 6.48
CA HIS A 20 13.66 26.95 6.64
C HIS A 20 13.16 25.50 6.56
N ALA A 21 13.77 24.63 7.37
CA ALA A 21 13.11 23.40 7.79
C ALA A 21 11.96 23.82 8.71
N GLY A 22 10.83 24.18 8.10
CA GLY A 22 9.58 24.38 8.81
C GLY A 22 9.25 23.08 9.54
N THR A 23 9.37 23.08 10.85
CA THR A 23 8.79 22.10 11.75
C THR A 23 7.28 22.32 11.74
N TRP A 24 6.63 21.90 10.66
CA TRP A 24 5.17 21.79 10.67
C TRP A 24 4.84 20.59 11.56
N GLU A 25 4.25 20.86 12.72
CA GLU A 25 3.55 19.85 13.51
C GLU A 25 2.71 19.00 12.54
N VAL A 26 2.87 17.67 12.61
CA VAL A 26 2.07 16.71 11.84
C VAL A 26 0.62 16.76 12.35
N ARG A 27 -0.11 17.83 12.04
CA ARG A 27 -1.53 17.91 12.30
C ARG A 27 -2.19 16.93 11.34
N GLY A 28 -2.64 15.82 11.91
CA GLY A 28 -3.38 14.79 11.20
C GLY A 28 -4.60 15.34 10.43
N PRO A 29 -5.19 14.53 9.55
CA PRO A 29 -6.32 14.96 8.73
C PRO A 29 -7.46 15.50 9.61
N ARG A 30 -7.81 16.78 9.45
CA ARG A 30 -8.82 17.46 10.29
C ARG A 30 -10.26 16.97 10.07
N SER A 31 -10.52 16.08 9.12
CA SER A 31 -11.89 15.65 8.77
C SER A 31 -12.00 14.13 8.66
N LYS A 32 -13.13 13.57 9.09
CA LYS A 32 -13.44 12.13 8.99
C LYS A 32 -13.34 11.61 7.56
N VAL A 33 -13.71 12.43 6.58
CA VAL A 33 -13.61 12.06 5.16
C VAL A 33 -12.14 11.93 4.76
N ALA A 34 -11.31 12.87 5.18
CA ALA A 34 -9.90 12.83 4.86
C ALA A 34 -9.20 11.61 5.48
N GLU A 35 -9.52 11.30 6.72
CA GLU A 35 -9.06 10.10 7.41
C GLU A 35 -9.49 8.83 6.67
N ALA A 36 -10.76 8.75 6.25
CA ALA A 36 -11.28 7.63 5.50
C ALA A 36 -10.58 7.44 4.15
N ILE A 37 -10.26 8.53 3.43
CA ILE A 37 -9.50 8.46 2.17
C ILE A 37 -8.13 7.82 2.42
N LEU A 38 -7.39 8.28 3.44
CA LEU A 38 -6.06 7.74 3.74
C LEU A 38 -6.13 6.28 4.21
N LEU A 39 -7.11 5.91 5.04
CA LEU A 39 -7.33 4.53 5.47
C LEU A 39 -7.65 3.61 4.28
N LEU A 40 -8.45 4.08 3.33
CA LEU A 40 -8.72 3.33 2.10
C LEU A 40 -7.43 3.12 1.29
N LEU A 41 -6.63 4.18 1.12
CA LEU A 41 -5.35 4.08 0.42
C LEU A 41 -4.31 3.19 1.13
N TYR A 42 -4.40 3.09 2.46
CA TYR A 42 -3.58 2.18 3.26
C TYR A 42 -3.93 0.71 3.02
N SER A 43 -5.22 0.41 2.77
CA SER A 43 -5.64 -0.94 2.44
C SER A 43 -5.17 -1.38 1.05
N ARG A 44 -5.25 -0.48 0.08
CA ARG A 44 -4.72 -0.65 -1.27
C ARG A 44 -4.70 0.69 -2.01
N PRO A 45 -3.81 0.86 -2.99
CA PRO A 45 -3.92 1.95 -3.95
C PRO A 45 -5.27 1.96 -4.70
N MET A 46 -5.81 3.15 -4.98
CA MET A 46 -7.13 3.31 -5.60
C MET A 46 -7.19 4.51 -6.54
N ARG A 47 -8.11 4.48 -7.51
CA ARG A 47 -8.45 5.64 -8.35
C ARG A 47 -9.37 6.59 -7.58
N SER A 48 -9.35 7.89 -7.92
CA SER A 48 -10.24 8.88 -7.30
C SER A 48 -11.71 8.49 -7.38
N ARG A 49 -12.12 7.85 -8.48
CA ARG A 49 -13.49 7.37 -8.69
C ARG A 49 -13.88 6.25 -7.72
N GLU A 50 -13.01 5.26 -7.52
CA GLU A 50 -13.27 4.13 -6.61
C GLU A 50 -13.42 4.62 -5.16
N ILE A 51 -12.54 5.53 -4.74
CA ILE A 51 -12.58 6.14 -3.40
C ILE A 51 -13.89 6.94 -3.25
N ALA A 52 -14.27 7.70 -4.28
CA ALA A 52 -15.49 8.48 -4.29
C ALA A 52 -16.76 7.61 -4.19
N GLU A 53 -16.81 6.49 -4.92
CA GLU A 53 -17.90 5.51 -4.85
C GLU A 53 -18.04 4.91 -3.44
N LYS A 54 -16.92 4.53 -2.80
CA LYS A 54 -16.93 3.98 -1.42
C LYS A 54 -17.37 4.99 -0.36
N LEU A 55 -17.04 6.27 -0.55
CA LEU A 55 -17.35 7.33 0.42
C LEU A 55 -18.67 8.06 0.14
N GLY A 56 -19.37 7.72 -0.95
CA GLY A 56 -20.57 8.44 -1.40
C GLY A 56 -20.27 9.92 -1.70
N LYS A 57 -19.10 10.22 -2.25
CA LYS A 57 -18.65 11.59 -2.60
C LYS A 57 -18.43 11.72 -4.09
N SER A 58 -18.25 12.94 -4.58
CA SER A 58 -17.89 13.16 -5.99
C SER A 58 -16.41 12.89 -6.23
N SER A 59 -16.08 12.32 -7.40
CA SER A 59 -14.68 12.07 -7.78
C SER A 59 -13.84 13.34 -7.80
N ARG A 60 -14.44 14.50 -8.14
CA ARG A 60 -13.76 15.80 -8.12
C ARG A 60 -13.39 16.21 -6.70
N TYR A 61 -14.31 16.03 -5.75
CA TYR A 61 -14.08 16.35 -4.33
C TYR A 61 -12.93 15.53 -3.76
N VAL A 62 -12.92 14.21 -4.00
CA VAL A 62 -11.83 13.33 -3.57
C VAL A 62 -10.51 13.71 -4.24
N ALA A 63 -10.52 13.98 -5.55
CA ALA A 63 -9.32 14.39 -6.28
C ALA A 63 -8.71 15.70 -5.72
N SER A 64 -9.54 16.64 -5.26
CA SER A 64 -9.03 17.86 -4.61
C SER A 64 -8.23 17.58 -3.35
N TYR A 65 -8.66 16.64 -2.49
CA TYR A 65 -7.88 16.22 -1.31
C TYR A 65 -6.57 15.55 -1.69
N LEU A 66 -6.61 14.65 -2.67
CA LEU A 66 -5.45 13.88 -3.09
C LEU A 66 -4.39 14.77 -3.75
N SER A 67 -4.79 15.70 -4.61
CA SER A 67 -3.89 16.70 -5.19
C SER A 67 -3.24 17.58 -4.13
N TYR A 68 -3.99 17.98 -3.10
CA TYR A 68 -3.47 18.77 -1.98
C TYR A 68 -2.46 17.99 -1.12
N TRP A 69 -2.64 16.69 -0.96
CA TRP A 69 -1.70 15.83 -0.24
C TRP A 69 -0.49 15.40 -1.06
N ARG A 70 -0.63 15.39 -2.38
CA ARG A 70 0.48 15.14 -3.30
C ARG A 70 1.56 16.19 -3.18
N THR A 71 1.18 17.47 -3.17
CA THR A 71 2.14 18.59 -3.00
C THR A 71 2.87 18.56 -1.67
N ARG A 72 2.35 17.82 -0.68
CA ARG A 72 2.93 17.64 0.65
C ARG A 72 3.65 16.30 0.83
N GLY A 73 3.71 15.49 -0.22
CA GLY A 73 4.37 14.19 -0.20
C GLY A 73 3.70 13.18 0.74
N VAL A 74 2.40 13.28 0.97
CA VAL A 74 1.61 12.31 1.77
C VAL A 74 1.07 11.19 0.87
N VAL A 75 0.69 11.54 -0.34
CA VAL A 75 0.25 10.58 -1.38
C VAL A 75 1.03 10.86 -2.66
N ASP A 76 1.14 9.87 -3.53
CA ASP A 76 1.65 10.04 -4.88
C ASP A 76 0.72 9.37 -5.90
N TYR A 77 0.89 9.74 -7.17
CA TYR A 77 0.03 9.33 -8.26
C TYR A 77 0.86 8.72 -9.39
N ARG A 78 0.68 7.42 -9.63
CA ARG A 78 1.36 6.66 -10.68
C ARG A 78 0.39 5.70 -11.34
N GLY A 79 0.49 5.59 -12.66
CA GLY A 79 -0.30 4.65 -13.44
C GLY A 79 -1.83 4.79 -13.34
N GLY A 80 -2.35 5.96 -12.94
CA GLY A 80 -3.79 6.18 -12.77
C GLY A 80 -4.31 5.96 -11.35
N TYR A 81 -3.44 5.58 -10.41
CA TYR A 81 -3.79 5.25 -9.03
C TYR A 81 -3.09 6.19 -8.06
N TRP A 82 -3.78 6.41 -6.94
CA TRP A 82 -3.21 7.07 -5.78
C TRP A 82 -2.70 6.02 -4.81
N PHE A 83 -1.55 6.29 -4.21
CA PHE A 83 -0.95 5.46 -3.17
C PHE A 83 -0.37 6.35 -2.06
N LEU A 84 -0.20 5.78 -0.87
CA LEU A 84 0.46 6.47 0.23
C LEU A 84 1.96 6.45 0.01
N THR A 85 2.61 7.57 0.30
CA THR A 85 4.07 7.58 0.47
C THR A 85 4.41 7.03 1.87
N ARG A 86 5.69 6.78 2.14
CA ARG A 86 6.17 6.42 3.50
C ARG A 86 5.63 7.37 4.58
N ARG A 87 5.66 8.67 4.31
CA ARG A 87 5.12 9.70 5.22
C ARG A 87 3.60 9.59 5.39
N GLY A 88 2.87 9.28 4.31
CA GLY A 88 1.43 9.04 4.38
C GLY A 88 1.07 7.82 5.23
N GLU A 89 1.84 6.74 5.13
CA GLU A 89 1.66 5.56 5.97
C GLU A 89 1.90 5.85 7.46
N GLU A 90 2.94 6.60 7.80
CA GLU A 90 3.23 7.02 9.18
C GLU A 90 2.05 7.82 9.78
N ILE A 91 1.44 8.71 8.98
CA ILE A 91 0.23 9.43 9.39
C ILE A 91 -0.93 8.46 9.66
N VAL A 92 -1.15 7.47 8.78
CA VAL A 92 -2.23 6.49 8.96
C VAL A 92 -2.00 5.60 10.19
N ARG A 93 -0.77 5.15 10.43
CA ARG A 93 -0.42 4.37 11.63
C ARG A 93 -0.73 5.15 12.91
N THR A 94 -0.33 6.42 12.95
CA THR A 94 -0.63 7.30 14.08
C THR A 94 -2.13 7.44 14.33
N ILE A 95 -2.93 7.52 13.26
CA ILE A 95 -4.40 7.58 13.36
C ILE A 95 -4.98 6.27 13.91
N LEU A 96 -4.48 5.11 13.45
CA LEU A 96 -4.91 3.79 13.92
C LEU A 96 -4.56 3.59 15.40
N ASP A 97 -3.34 3.94 15.80
CA ASP A 97 -2.88 3.84 17.19
C ASP A 97 -3.75 4.74 18.10
N ALA A 98 -4.04 5.96 17.67
CA ALA A 98 -4.91 6.88 18.39
C ALA A 98 -6.38 6.44 18.47
N LYS A 99 -6.83 5.52 17.60
CA LYS A 99 -8.14 4.89 17.71
C LYS A 99 -8.13 3.72 18.68
N ARG A 100 -7.12 2.86 18.57
CA ARG A 100 -6.93 1.73 19.48
C ARG A 100 -6.88 2.18 20.93
N LEU A 101 -6.10 3.23 21.23
CA LEU A 101 -6.02 3.79 22.57
C LEU A 101 -7.39 4.27 23.08
N ARG A 102 -8.18 4.95 22.22
CA ARG A 102 -9.52 5.39 22.59
C ARG A 102 -10.50 4.24 22.81
N GLU A 103 -10.39 3.17 22.03
CA GLU A 103 -11.21 1.97 22.22
C GLU A 103 -10.85 1.26 23.53
N GLU A 104 -9.56 1.13 23.85
CA GLU A 104 -9.07 0.57 25.12
C GLU A 104 -9.50 1.43 26.33
N GLU A 105 -9.44 2.76 26.23
CA GLU A 105 -9.96 3.69 27.24
C GLU A 105 -11.48 3.55 27.44
N GLN A 106 -12.27 3.45 26.36
CA GLN A 106 -13.72 3.25 26.46
C GLN A 106 -14.09 1.89 27.08
N LEU A 107 -13.34 0.83 26.76
CA LEU A 107 -13.53 -0.50 27.34
C LEU A 107 -13.21 -0.52 28.84
N SER A 108 -12.19 0.22 29.28
CA SER A 108 -11.86 0.35 30.71
C SER A 108 -12.89 1.18 31.49
N HIS A 109 -13.44 2.25 30.91
CA HIS A 109 -14.52 3.03 31.51
C HIS A 109 -15.85 2.28 31.61
N THR A 110 -16.16 1.42 30.63
CA THR A 110 -17.37 0.59 30.66
C THR A 110 -17.29 -0.52 31.73
N ARG A 111 -16.09 -1.02 32.05
CA ARG A 111 -15.88 -2.01 33.12
C ARG A 111 -15.82 -1.42 34.54
N THR A 112 -15.60 -0.12 34.67
CA THR A 112 -15.54 0.58 35.98
C THR A 112 -16.88 1.22 36.37
N THR A 113 -17.88 1.17 35.48
CA THR A 113 -19.23 1.68 35.71
C THR A 113 -20.25 0.56 35.93
N GLU A 114 -19.84 -0.56 36.55
CA GLU A 114 -20.80 -1.36 37.31
C GLU A 114 -21.10 -0.61 38.60
N PRO A 115 -22.37 -0.30 38.93
CA PRO A 115 -22.69 0.19 40.25
C PRO A 115 -22.26 -0.89 41.24
N VAL A 116 -21.35 -0.54 42.15
CA VAL A 116 -21.03 -1.37 43.32
C VAL A 116 -22.32 -1.53 44.12
N SER A 117 -23.06 -2.60 43.82
CA SER A 117 -24.18 -3.03 44.63
C SER A 117 -23.59 -3.45 45.97
N GLY A 118 -24.11 -2.85 47.04
CA GLY A 118 -23.48 -2.80 48.35
C GLY A 118 -22.97 -4.15 48.85
N THR A 119 -21.82 -4.10 49.53
CA THR A 119 -21.32 -5.19 50.35
C THR A 119 -22.35 -5.52 51.44
N ILE A 120 -23.21 -6.52 51.18
CA ILE A 120 -24.03 -7.13 52.21
C ILE A 120 -23.09 -8.00 53.06
N ASN A 121 -22.83 -7.48 54.25
CA ASN A 121 -22.02 -8.09 55.28
C ASN A 121 -22.86 -9.19 55.95
N ASP A 122 -22.70 -10.45 55.56
CA ASP A 122 -23.34 -11.55 56.26
C ASP A 122 -22.30 -12.44 56.97
N LYS A 123 -22.20 -12.25 58.28
CA LYS A 123 -21.47 -13.13 59.19
C LYS A 123 -22.39 -14.29 59.56
N SER A 124 -22.28 -15.43 58.87
CA SER A 124 -22.64 -16.71 59.47
C SER A 124 -21.91 -17.93 58.88
N ARG A 125 -21.06 -18.50 59.75
CA ARG A 125 -20.70 -19.93 59.91
C ARG A 125 -20.10 -20.75 58.75
N GLN A 126 -18.76 -20.79 58.82
CA GLN A 126 -17.88 -21.97 58.98
C GLN A 126 -18.05 -23.25 58.14
N ALA A 127 -16.88 -23.64 57.62
CA ALA A 127 -16.35 -25.00 57.42
C ALA A 127 -16.62 -25.68 56.08
N HIS A 128 -15.67 -25.56 55.15
CA HIS A 128 -14.90 -26.72 54.68
C HIS A 128 -13.63 -26.26 53.95
N ALA A 129 -12.48 -26.43 54.61
CA ALA A 129 -11.17 -26.37 53.98
C ALA A 129 -10.86 -27.74 53.37
N LYS A 130 -10.69 -27.78 52.04
CA LYS A 130 -9.78 -28.63 51.25
C LYS A 130 -10.32 -28.77 49.82
N ALA A 131 -9.68 -28.09 48.88
CA ALA A 131 -9.22 -28.66 47.62
C ALA A 131 -8.45 -27.58 46.83
N SER A 132 -7.15 -27.80 46.69
CA SER A 132 -6.40 -27.34 45.53
C SER A 132 -7.14 -27.73 44.25
N GLY A 133 -7.32 -26.82 43.31
CA GLY A 133 -7.86 -27.17 41.99
C GLY A 133 -8.61 -26.05 41.26
N ALA A 134 -7.91 -25.47 40.27
CA ALA A 134 -8.47 -24.94 39.02
C ALA A 134 -9.51 -23.80 39.11
N VAL A 135 -9.03 -22.56 39.05
CA VAL A 135 -9.74 -21.50 38.31
C VAL A 135 -8.78 -20.92 37.26
N GLN A 136 -8.85 -21.62 36.12
CA GLN A 136 -8.80 -21.12 34.75
C GLN A 136 -7.44 -20.72 34.15
N SER A 137 -6.83 -21.76 33.59
CA SER A 137 -5.88 -21.85 32.46
C SER A 137 -6.23 -21.07 31.18
N PHE A 138 -7.09 -20.04 31.23
CA PHE A 138 -7.50 -19.27 30.05
C PHE A 138 -6.43 -18.26 29.57
N ILE A 139 -5.60 -17.72 30.46
CA ILE A 139 -4.62 -16.68 30.07
C ILE A 139 -3.32 -17.27 29.49
N VAL A 140 -3.08 -18.58 29.64
CA VAL A 140 -1.82 -19.22 29.22
C VAL A 140 -1.94 -19.98 27.89
N GLU A 141 -3.14 -20.11 27.32
CA GLU A 141 -3.36 -20.77 26.02
C GLU A 141 -3.42 -19.78 24.84
N GLN A 142 -3.27 -18.47 25.07
CA GLN A 142 -3.17 -17.45 24.00
C GLN A 142 -1.79 -16.81 23.83
N THR A 143 -0.78 -17.21 24.61
CA THR A 143 0.60 -16.71 24.47
C THR A 143 1.61 -17.78 24.03
N SER A 144 1.13 -18.93 23.59
CA SER A 144 1.95 -19.98 22.97
C SER A 144 1.30 -20.53 21.70
N ALA A 145 1.07 -19.64 20.73
CA ALA A 145 1.06 -20.05 19.33
C ALA A 145 2.46 -19.74 18.76
N PRO A 146 3.09 -20.70 18.07
CA PRO A 146 4.48 -20.63 17.66
C PRO A 146 4.69 -19.46 16.69
N GLU A 147 5.88 -18.87 16.76
CA GLU A 147 6.49 -18.08 15.69
C GLU A 147 6.52 -18.94 14.41
N GLY A 148 5.40 -18.94 13.70
CA GLY A 148 5.09 -19.84 12.60
C GLY A 148 4.66 -19.05 11.39
N LYS A 149 5.67 -18.59 10.62
CA LYS A 149 5.58 -18.32 9.18
C LYS A 149 4.40 -17.46 8.70
N GLN A 150 4.44 -16.17 9.03
CA GLN A 150 3.62 -15.14 8.37
C GLN A 150 4.11 -14.81 6.94
N TRP A 151 4.42 -15.83 6.12
CA TRP A 151 4.74 -15.69 4.69
C TRP A 151 3.88 -16.57 3.77
N GLU A 152 2.86 -17.24 4.30
CA GLU A 152 2.12 -18.25 3.55
C GLU A 152 0.81 -17.76 2.87
N GLN A 153 0.55 -16.46 2.83
CA GLN A 153 -0.55 -15.89 2.02
C GLN A 153 -0.15 -14.64 1.25
N ASP A 154 1.05 -14.59 0.67
CA ASP A 154 1.34 -13.57 -0.34
C ASP A 154 0.71 -13.98 -1.69
N PRO A 155 -0.40 -13.33 -2.14
CA PRO A 155 -0.97 -13.60 -3.45
C PRO A 155 0.02 -13.33 -4.58
N ILE A 156 0.99 -12.44 -4.37
CA ILE A 156 2.04 -12.12 -5.35
C ILE A 156 3.01 -13.31 -5.44
N GLY A 157 3.56 -13.76 -4.32
CA GLY A 157 4.40 -14.96 -4.27
C GLY A 157 3.72 -16.21 -4.84
N LYS A 158 2.41 -16.38 -4.63
CA LYS A 158 1.65 -17.49 -5.24
C LYS A 158 1.51 -17.34 -6.76
N ALA A 159 1.23 -16.14 -7.26
CA ALA A 159 1.17 -15.86 -8.70
C ALA A 159 2.52 -16.08 -9.38
N LEU A 160 3.62 -15.64 -8.75
CA LEU A 160 4.97 -15.79 -9.29
C LEU A 160 5.42 -17.25 -9.32
N ARG A 161 5.22 -18.02 -8.24
CA ARG A 161 5.51 -19.47 -8.25
C ARG A 161 4.68 -20.21 -9.31
N CYS A 162 3.42 -19.81 -9.48
CA CYS A 162 2.58 -20.36 -10.53
C CYS A 162 3.12 -20.02 -11.92
N LEU A 163 3.57 -18.78 -12.12
CA LEU A 163 4.23 -18.37 -13.36
C LEU A 163 5.45 -19.26 -13.64
N ASP A 164 6.31 -19.49 -12.66
CA ASP A 164 7.50 -20.35 -12.81
C ASP A 164 7.12 -21.77 -13.23
N THR A 165 6.09 -22.35 -12.62
CA THR A 165 5.60 -23.68 -13.02
C THR A 165 4.97 -23.72 -14.41
N LEU A 166 4.30 -22.64 -14.84
CA LEU A 166 3.66 -22.56 -16.16
C LEU A 166 4.65 -22.26 -17.29
N LEU A 167 5.76 -21.61 -16.95
CA LEU A 167 6.80 -21.21 -17.88
C LEU A 167 7.96 -22.20 -17.92
N GLY A 168 8.08 -23.12 -16.96
CA GLY A 168 9.12 -24.16 -16.95
C GLY A 168 9.16 -25.03 -18.21
N ASP A 169 8.05 -25.11 -18.95
CA ASP A 169 7.95 -25.81 -20.24
C ASP A 169 8.17 -24.90 -21.47
N ARG A 170 8.41 -23.60 -21.29
CA ARG A 170 8.51 -22.61 -22.37
C ARG A 170 9.91 -21.99 -22.40
N ASP A 171 10.61 -22.14 -23.51
CA ASP A 171 11.86 -21.41 -23.78
C ASP A 171 11.58 -19.90 -23.82
N LEU A 172 11.81 -19.23 -22.70
CA LEU A 172 11.72 -17.79 -22.52
C LEU A 172 13.10 -17.25 -22.19
N GLU A 173 13.48 -16.19 -22.88
CA GLU A 173 14.70 -15.46 -22.58
C GLU A 173 14.52 -14.69 -21.25
N GLU A 174 15.64 -14.38 -20.59
CA GLU A 174 15.64 -13.71 -19.29
C GLU A 174 14.88 -12.37 -19.31
N GLU A 175 15.06 -11.61 -20.39
CA GLU A 175 14.37 -10.32 -20.60
C GLU A 175 12.85 -10.49 -20.76
N GLU A 176 12.42 -11.51 -21.50
CA GLU A 176 11.01 -11.82 -21.70
C GLU A 176 10.36 -12.24 -20.38
N TYR A 177 11.07 -13.05 -19.60
CA TYR A 177 10.64 -13.46 -18.27
C TYR A 177 10.56 -12.27 -17.32
N ALA A 178 11.52 -11.34 -17.34
CA ALA A 178 11.50 -10.13 -16.52
C ALA A 178 10.26 -9.26 -16.79
N VAL A 179 9.96 -8.99 -18.07
CA VAL A 179 8.76 -8.23 -18.46
C VAL A 179 7.49 -8.95 -18.02
N LEU A 180 7.41 -10.27 -18.25
CA LEU A 180 6.24 -11.06 -17.90
C LEU A 180 6.04 -11.14 -16.38
N ARG A 181 7.12 -11.30 -15.62
CA ARG A 181 7.12 -11.28 -14.16
C ARG A 181 6.60 -9.96 -13.62
N HIS A 182 7.02 -8.83 -14.20
CA HIS A 182 6.50 -7.51 -13.85
C HIS A 182 5.00 -7.40 -14.12
N MET A 183 4.55 -7.85 -15.30
CA MET A 183 3.12 -7.84 -15.65
C MET A 183 2.28 -8.72 -14.71
N VAL A 184 2.77 -9.90 -14.32
CA VAL A 184 2.06 -10.82 -13.41
C VAL A 184 2.05 -10.29 -11.99
N LYS A 185 3.17 -9.71 -11.53
CA LYS A 185 3.23 -9.00 -10.25
C LYS A 185 2.18 -7.89 -10.23
N HIS A 186 2.12 -7.08 -11.28
CA HIS A 186 1.11 -6.03 -11.39
C HIS A 186 -0.32 -6.61 -11.46
N TYR A 187 -0.52 -7.75 -12.13
CA TYR A 187 -1.83 -8.40 -12.12
C TYR A 187 -2.24 -8.87 -10.72
N ALA A 188 -1.31 -9.43 -9.95
CA ALA A 188 -1.56 -9.90 -8.59
C ALA A 188 -1.85 -8.75 -7.62
N GLU A 189 -1.10 -7.66 -7.72
CA GLU A 189 -1.23 -6.46 -6.88
C GLU A 189 -2.48 -5.64 -7.22
N TRP A 190 -2.74 -5.41 -8.51
CA TRP A 190 -3.71 -4.40 -8.97
C TRP A 190 -4.96 -5.01 -9.62
N GLY A 191 -4.96 -6.31 -9.93
CA GLY A 191 -6.05 -6.98 -10.64
C GLY A 191 -6.24 -6.54 -12.10
N SER A 192 -5.40 -5.63 -12.60
CA SER A 192 -5.44 -5.14 -13.98
C SER A 192 -4.72 -6.09 -14.91
N THR A 193 -5.42 -6.58 -15.93
CA THR A 193 -4.84 -7.51 -16.92
C THR A 193 -3.99 -6.80 -17.97
N TYR A 194 -3.90 -5.46 -17.94
CA TYR A 194 -3.16 -4.67 -18.91
C TYR A 194 -2.37 -3.52 -18.26
N LEU A 195 -1.32 -3.11 -18.97
CA LEU A 195 -0.40 -2.02 -18.68
C LEU A 195 -0.12 -1.23 -19.97
N TYR A 196 0.37 0.01 -19.86
CA TYR A 196 0.86 0.76 -21.01
C TYR A 196 2.36 0.51 -21.22
N VAL A 197 2.82 0.52 -22.47
CA VAL A 197 4.25 0.29 -22.79
C VAL A 197 5.13 1.31 -22.09
N ASP A 198 4.72 2.58 -22.04
CA ASP A 198 5.47 3.65 -21.39
C ASP A 198 5.67 3.39 -19.89
N GLN A 199 4.70 2.75 -19.22
CA GLN A 199 4.80 2.38 -17.81
C GLN A 199 5.81 1.24 -17.61
N ILE A 200 5.77 0.23 -18.48
CA ILE A 200 6.71 -0.89 -18.42
C ILE A 200 8.14 -0.40 -18.70
N ALA A 201 8.30 0.54 -19.64
CA ALA A 201 9.59 1.16 -19.95
C ALA A 201 10.14 1.95 -18.76
N GLU A 202 9.30 2.73 -18.08
CA GLU A 202 9.68 3.51 -16.89
C GLU A 202 10.05 2.60 -15.70
N ASP A 203 9.23 1.57 -15.43
CA ASP A 203 9.41 0.69 -14.27
C ASP A 203 10.62 -0.25 -14.41
N LEU A 204 10.91 -0.72 -15.62
CA LEU A 204 12.00 -1.66 -15.90
C LEU A 204 13.23 -0.98 -16.52
N HIS A 205 13.17 0.33 -16.74
CA HIS A 205 14.25 1.14 -17.35
C HIS A 205 14.72 0.63 -18.72
N TYR A 206 13.82 0.07 -19.53
CA TYR A 206 14.13 -0.37 -20.89
C TYR A 206 14.01 0.77 -21.90
N GLU A 207 14.86 0.74 -22.94
CA GLU A 207 14.66 1.58 -24.10
C GLU A 207 13.39 1.15 -24.86
N MET A 208 12.63 2.12 -25.38
CA MET A 208 11.35 1.86 -26.05
C MET A 208 11.48 0.87 -27.22
N ARG A 209 12.57 0.95 -28.00
CA ARG A 209 12.80 0.05 -29.15
C ARG A 209 13.03 -1.39 -28.70
N GLU A 210 13.87 -1.58 -27.69
CA GLU A 210 14.21 -2.89 -27.11
C GLU A 210 12.97 -3.52 -26.49
N LEU A 211 12.21 -2.75 -25.69
CA LEU A 211 10.98 -3.23 -25.07
C LEU A 211 9.96 -3.68 -26.12
N LEU A 212 9.78 -2.93 -27.21
CA LEU A 212 8.88 -3.34 -28.29
C LEU A 212 9.32 -4.64 -28.98
N GLN A 213 10.62 -4.92 -29.07
CA GLN A 213 11.11 -6.19 -29.60
C GLN A 213 10.79 -7.34 -28.64
N ILE A 214 11.06 -7.18 -27.34
CA ILE A 214 10.70 -8.16 -26.30
C ILE A 214 9.20 -8.44 -26.32
N LEU A 215 8.36 -7.40 -26.37
CA LEU A 215 6.91 -7.53 -26.40
C LEU A 215 6.42 -8.25 -27.66
N ARG A 216 7.03 -8.03 -28.83
CA ARG A 216 6.67 -8.77 -30.05
C ARG A 216 7.01 -10.26 -29.96
N ARG A 217 8.14 -10.61 -29.34
CA ARG A 217 8.52 -12.01 -29.08
C ARG A 217 7.51 -12.69 -28.13
N LEU A 218 7.18 -12.03 -27.02
CA LEU A 218 6.15 -12.48 -26.08
C LEU A 218 4.76 -12.61 -26.72
N GLN A 219 4.40 -11.70 -27.64
CA GLN A 219 3.14 -11.76 -28.39
C GLN A 219 3.10 -12.98 -29.33
N THR A 220 4.22 -13.30 -29.98
CA THR A 220 4.35 -14.47 -30.87
C THR A 220 4.15 -15.78 -30.09
N LYS A 221 4.62 -15.82 -28.84
CA LYS A 221 4.41 -16.93 -27.89
C LYS A 221 2.99 -17.00 -27.31
N LYS A 222 2.09 -16.08 -27.71
CA LYS A 222 0.70 -15.93 -27.24
C LYS A 222 0.57 -15.72 -25.73
N LEU A 223 1.62 -15.21 -25.09
CA LEU A 223 1.64 -14.92 -23.65
C LEU A 223 1.03 -13.55 -23.33
N ILE A 224 1.11 -12.63 -24.28
CA ILE A 224 0.52 -11.29 -24.19
C ILE A 224 -0.24 -10.93 -25.46
N TYR A 225 -1.07 -9.90 -25.36
CA TYR A 225 -1.67 -9.20 -26.49
C TYR A 225 -1.29 -7.72 -26.45
N MET A 226 -1.16 -7.10 -27.62
CA MET A 226 -0.90 -5.66 -27.74
C MET A 226 -2.07 -4.99 -28.46
N TYR A 227 -2.49 -3.83 -27.97
CA TYR A 227 -3.54 -3.01 -28.56
C TYR A 227 -3.07 -1.56 -28.62
N THR A 228 -3.08 -0.97 -29.82
CA THR A 228 -2.65 0.42 -30.01
C THR A 228 -3.86 1.35 -29.95
N ASP A 229 -3.87 2.24 -28.96
CA ASP A 229 -4.82 3.32 -28.86
C ASP A 229 -4.26 4.58 -29.53
N LYS A 230 -5.02 5.20 -30.44
CA LYS A 230 -4.61 6.42 -31.16
C LYS A 230 -4.32 7.61 -30.24
N ARG A 231 -4.88 7.63 -29.02
CA ARG A 231 -4.76 8.76 -28.08
C ARG A 231 -3.86 8.48 -26.89
N LEU A 232 -3.81 7.23 -26.45
CA LEU A 232 -3.18 6.84 -25.18
C LEU A 232 -1.95 5.92 -25.36
N GLY A 233 -1.58 5.62 -26.61
CA GLY A 233 -0.43 4.77 -26.91
C GLY A 233 -0.73 3.28 -26.86
N ILE A 234 0.32 2.48 -26.72
CA ILE A 234 0.24 1.02 -26.81
C ILE A 234 -0.09 0.42 -25.44
N ARG A 235 -1.15 -0.38 -25.39
CA ARG A 235 -1.54 -1.19 -24.23
C ARG A 235 -1.10 -2.62 -24.44
N VAL A 236 -0.52 -3.21 -23.41
CA VAL A 236 -0.08 -4.60 -23.36
C VAL A 236 -0.87 -5.31 -22.28
N GLY A 237 -1.49 -6.44 -22.60
CA GLY A 237 -2.19 -7.25 -21.60
C GLY A 237 -1.84 -8.72 -21.65
N LEU A 238 -2.16 -9.43 -20.56
CA LEU A 238 -1.92 -10.86 -20.44
C LEU A 238 -2.81 -11.65 -21.40
N GLY A 239 -2.21 -12.59 -22.13
CA GLY A 239 -2.93 -13.51 -23.01
C GLY A 239 -3.97 -14.32 -22.24
N ARG A 240 -5.06 -14.68 -22.91
CA ARG A 240 -6.20 -15.38 -22.28
C ARG A 240 -5.78 -16.67 -21.58
N GLY A 241 -4.89 -17.46 -22.19
CA GLY A 241 -4.41 -18.72 -21.61
C GLY A 241 -3.59 -18.51 -20.34
N LEU A 242 -2.66 -17.55 -20.37
CA LEU A 242 -1.85 -17.20 -19.21
C LEU A 242 -2.70 -16.63 -18.07
N LYS A 243 -3.62 -15.72 -18.40
CA LYS A 243 -4.57 -15.16 -17.43
C LYS A 243 -5.38 -16.27 -16.73
N GLN A 244 -6.00 -17.18 -17.49
CA GLN A 244 -6.79 -18.27 -16.92
C GLN A 244 -5.96 -19.20 -16.02
N ALA A 245 -4.70 -19.44 -16.39
CA ALA A 245 -3.81 -20.26 -15.58
C ALA A 245 -3.45 -19.56 -14.25
N ILE A 246 -3.17 -18.26 -14.29
CA ILE A 246 -2.92 -17.45 -13.10
C ILE A 246 -4.17 -17.34 -12.22
N ASP A 247 -5.36 -17.16 -12.81
CA ASP A 247 -6.64 -17.09 -12.10
C ASP A 247 -6.92 -18.38 -11.32
N LYS A 248 -6.67 -19.53 -11.95
CA LYS A 248 -6.74 -20.85 -11.29
C LYS A 248 -5.79 -20.94 -10.10
N CYS A 249 -4.55 -20.47 -10.26
CA CYS A 249 -3.57 -20.45 -9.17
C CYS A 249 -3.97 -19.52 -8.03
N LEU A 250 -4.54 -18.36 -8.34
CA LEU A 250 -5.01 -17.39 -7.36
C LEU A 250 -6.35 -17.77 -6.72
N GLY A 251 -7.04 -18.80 -7.23
CA GLY A 251 -8.36 -19.22 -6.74
C GLY A 251 -9.47 -18.20 -7.03
N LYS A 252 -9.24 -17.28 -7.99
CA LYS A 252 -10.24 -16.31 -8.43
C LYS A 252 -11.11 -17.00 -9.49
N ARG A 253 -12.40 -17.19 -9.17
CA ARG A 253 -13.40 -17.76 -10.06
C ARG A 253 -13.96 -16.72 -11.01
#